data_AF-A0A9E2UU42-F1
#
_entry.id   AF-A0A9E2UU42-F1
#
_cell.length_a   1.000
_cell.length_b   1.000
_cell.length_c   1.000
_cell.angle_alpha   90.00
_cell.angle_beta   90.00
_cell.angle_gamma   90.00
#
_symmetry.space_group_name_H-M   'P 1'
#
loop_
_entity.id
_entity.type
_entity.pdbx_description
1 polymer ?
#
loop_
_entity_poly.entity_id
_entity_poly.type
_entity_poly.pdbx_seq_one_letter_code
_entity_poly.pdbx_strand_id
1 'polypeptide(L)' 'MVEPMGAETYLYMTSGRHNFIAKSDPHRRCAMGNELQLAFLNTKAHFFDSATTNLIV' A
#
# COMPACT_ATOMS: atom_id res chain seq x y z
N MET A 1 2.01 7.64 7.99
CA MET A 1 3.20 8.51 7.80
C MET A 1 3.42 8.70 6.31
N VAL A 2 3.82 9.89 5.86
CA VAL A 2 4.08 10.18 4.44
C VAL A 2 5.54 10.59 4.30
N GLU A 3 6.27 9.90 3.41
CA GLU A 3 7.70 10.13 3.18
C GLU A 3 7.93 10.45 1.68
N PRO A 4 8.16 11.72 1.34
CA PRO A 4 8.45 12.14 -0.03
C PRO A 4 9.93 11.90 -0.36
N MET A 5 10.19 11.03 -1.34
CA MET A 5 11.52 10.68 -1.86
C MET A 5 11.77 11.36 -3.23
N GLY A 6 11.37 12.62 -3.38
CA GLY A 6 11.59 13.43 -4.59
C GLY A 6 10.72 13.01 -5.79
N ALA A 7 11.06 11.89 -6.43
CA ALA A 7 10.34 11.37 -7.59
C ALA A 7 9.17 10.43 -7.22
N GLU A 8 9.11 9.98 -5.97
CA GLU A 8 8.12 9.03 -5.46
C GLU A 8 7.73 9.41 -4.03
N THR A 9 6.48 9.17 -3.65
CA THR A 9 6.03 9.34 -2.27
C THR A 9 5.63 8.00 -1.69
N TYR A 10 6.21 7.66 -0.53
CA TYR A 10 5.85 6.47 0.23
C TYR A 10 4.76 6.82 1.25
N LEU A 11 3.63 6.13 1.13
CA LEU A 11 2.48 6.25 2.01
C LEU A 11 2.45 5.03 2.93
N TYR A 12 2.79 5.25 4.20
CA TYR A 12 2.61 4.27 5.26
C TYR A 12 1.18 4.40 5.79
N MET A 13 0.32 3.47 5.39
CA MET A 13 -1.09 3.43 5.73
C MET A 13 -1.42 2.21 6.57
N THR A 14 -2.50 2.32 7.33
CA THR A 14 -2.97 1.28 8.23
C THR A 14 -4.42 0.97 7.89
N SER A 15 -4.72 -0.24 7.43
CA SER A 15 -6.09 -0.74 7.26
C SER A 15 -6.47 -1.47 8.54
N GLY A 16 -6.84 -0.70 9.56
CA GLY A 16 -7.25 -1.18 10.88
C GLY A 16 -6.17 -1.97 11.63
N ARG A 17 -6.02 -3.24 11.30
CA ARG A 17 -5.12 -4.21 11.97
C ARG A 17 -3.84 -4.49 11.20
N HIS A 18 -3.75 -4.06 9.94
CA HIS A 18 -2.61 -4.34 9.07
C HIS A 18 -2.00 -3.06 8.52
N ASN A 19 -0.68 -2.95 8.63
CA ASN A 19 0.09 -1.84 8.07
C ASN A 19 0.61 -2.26 6.70
N PHE A 20 0.49 -1.38 5.71
CA PHE A 20 1.04 -1.61 4.38
C PHE A 20 1.59 -0.30 3.81
N ILE A 21 2.50 -0.45 2.86
CA ILE A 21 3.19 0.66 2.22
C ILE A 21 2.66 0.76 0.79
N ALA A 22 2.11 1.90 0.42
CA ALA A 22 1.76 2.20 -0.95
C ALA A 22 2.71 3.25 -1.52
N LYS A 23 3.05 3.10 -2.79
CA LYS A 23 3.86 4.06 -3.52
C LYS A 23 2.96 4.90 -4.42
N SER A 24 3.05 6.22 -4.34
CA SER A 24 2.27 7.15 -5.15
C SER A 24 3.14 8.20 -5.85
N ASP A 25 2.60 8.80 -6.91
CA ASP A 25 3.22 9.92 -7.62
C ASP A 25 3.38 11.14 -6.68
N PRO A 26 4.53 11.84 -6.71
CA PRO A 26 4.80 13.02 -5.88
C PRO A 26 3.83 14.20 -6.11
N HIS A 27 3.12 14.26 -7.23
CA HIS A 27 2.13 15.32 -7.49
C HIS A 27 0.83 15.10 -6.71
N ARG A 28 0.59 13.89 -6.20
CA ARG A 28 -0.63 13.56 -5.46
C ARG A 28 -0.45 13.93 -3.99
N ARG A 29 -0.96 15.10 -3.61
CA ARG A 29 -0.98 15.57 -2.21
C ARG A 29 -1.88 14.67 -1.36
N CYS A 30 -1.30 13.62 -0.76
CA CYS A 30 -1.96 12.83 0.27
C CYS A 30 -1.63 13.43 1.64
N ALA A 31 -2.66 13.91 2.35
CA ALA A 31 -2.53 14.42 3.71
C ALA A 31 -2.67 13.28 4.73
N MET A 32 -1.95 13.37 5.85
CA MET A 32 -2.10 12.45 6.97
C MET A 32 -3.51 12.58 7.56
N GLY A 33 -4.22 11.47 7.68
CA GLY A 33 -5.59 11.42 8.23
C GLY A 33 -6.71 11.44 7.19
N ASN A 34 -6.41 11.61 5.89
CA ASN A 34 -7.41 11.41 4.85
C ASN A 34 -7.63 9.91 4.59
N GLU A 35 -8.90 9.51 4.47
CA GLU A 35 -9.26 8.24 3.85
C GLU A 35 -8.95 8.30 2.35
N LEU A 36 -8.13 7.35 1.89
CA LEU A 36 -7.73 7.24 0.50
C LEU A 36 -8.30 5.94 -0.08
N GLN A 37 -9.11 6.05 -1.14
CA GLN A 37 -9.49 4.88 -1.91
C GLN A 37 -8.31 4.45 -2.80
N LEU A 38 -7.74 3.28 -2.48
CA LEU A 38 -6.67 2.66 -3.24
C LEU A 38 -7.26 1.59 -4.14
N ALA A 39 -6.90 1.63 -5.43
CA ALA A 39 -7.19 0.55 -6.35
C ALA A 39 -6.05 -0.48 -6.26
N PHE A 40 -6.37 -1.70 -5.83
CA PHE A 40 -5.42 -2.80 -5.89
C PHE A 40 -5.38 -3.37 -7.30
N LEU A 41 -4.17 -3.55 -7.83
CA LEU A 41 -3.95 -4.24 -9.09
C LEU A 41 -4.00 -5.74 -8.83
N ASN A 42 -5.17 -6.35 -8.99
CA ASN A 42 -5.37 -7.78 -8.78
C ASN A 42 -4.46 -8.66 -9.67
N THR A 43 -3.96 -8.13 -10.79
CA THR A 43 -3.03 -8.84 -11.68
C THR A 43 -1.63 -9.06 -11.10
N LYS A 44 -1.26 -8.30 -10.06
CA LYS A 44 0.01 -8.45 -9.32
C LYS A 44 -0.20 -8.86 -7.87
N ALA A 45 -1.42 -9.29 -7.53
CA ALA A 45 -1.73 -9.74 -6.19
C ALA A 45 -1.15 -11.14 -5.98
N HIS A 46 -0.41 -11.30 -4.89
CA HIS A 46 0.10 -12.60 -4.47
C HIS A 46 -0.69 -13.11 -3.28
N PHE A 47 -1.13 -14.36 -3.36
CA PHE A 47 -1.90 -15.00 -2.29
C PHE A 47 -1.07 -16.12 -1.66
N PHE A 48 -1.00 -16.12 -0.34
CA PHE A 48 -0.26 -17.10 0.45
C PHE A 48 -1.19 -17.83 1.41
N ASP A 49 -1.01 -19.15 1.54
CA ASP A 49 -1.73 -19.94 2.53
C ASP A 49 -1.17 -19.69 3.93
N SER A 50 -2.03 -19.34 4.90
CA SER A 50 -1.64 -19.09 6.29
C SER A 50 -1.04 -20.28 7.04
N ALA A 51 -1.34 -21.51 6.65
CA ALA A 51 -0.88 -22.71 7.34
C ALA A 51 0.42 -23.27 6.73
N THR A 52 0.56 -23.17 5.41
CA THR A 52 1.69 -23.78 4.68
C THR A 52 2.69 -22.75 4.14
N THR A 53 2.36 -21.45 4.17
CA THR A 53 3.16 -20.34 3.62
C THR A 53 3.45 -20.51 2.12
N ASN A 54 2.75 -21.41 1.42
CA ASN A 54 2.94 -21.60 -0.01
C ASN A 54 2.25 -20.49 -0.81
N LEU A 55 2.90 -20.11 -1.92
CA LEU A 55 2.35 -19.19 -2.93
C LEU A 55 1.27 -19.92 -3.73
N ILE A 56 0.07 -19.35 -3.79
CA ILE A 56 -1.07 -19.87 -4.54
C ILE A 56 -1.15 -19.21 -5.93
N VAL A 57 -0.87 -17.90 -6.01
CA VAL A 57 -0.93 -17.05 -7.21
C VAL A 57 0.13 -15.96 -7.13
#